data_AF-A0A2E7J9G1-F1
#
_entry.id   AF-A0A2E7J9G1-F1
#
_cell.length_a   1.000
_cell.length_b   1.000
_cell.length_c   1.000
_cell.angle_alpha   90.00
_cell.angle_beta   90.00
_cell.angle_gamma   90.00
#
_symmetry.space_group_name_H-M   'P 1'
#
loop_
_entity.id
_entity.type
_entity.pdbx_description
1 polymer ?
#
loop_
_entity_poly.entity_id
_entity_poly.type
_entity_poly.pdbx_seq_one_letter_code
_entity_poly.pdbx_strand_id
1 'polypeptide(L)'
;MTKWMRWSGLLGFLAVVGLIAALFIFLLPFLIKSGIEFAGTKLAGAKVTVDDADVTLSPLGVRLQGLQVADARAPMMNLLEFDEAIADLELAPLMIGKAISNELSVSNLRFHTERETSGALEVVTTEDEEEKSPSLKEKASEALPSVDEVLARETLGTPQAGEALKSAWSENSQRVDQAFDKVPDDNSIAEYEDRIRAITSGRLESLEDFRERKKKLDDLKEQFKQDREAVRDARDVVRSAKSEVSEKLAALRNAPSEDLAYLKDKYQLSGAGVSNITGLLFGDDAANWAREALYWYEKIKPYLESDSEEDAAEQEDEKAPRLAGRFVHFPSDDPWPDFMIRSARLTGPFDGGQLVISGRDITHQQTVTGRPAVFTASGDGLQKIGDLDGRLVLNHTLGNSKDTLTLAISDWKMAPLNLGVAGAKLASSRVKLDATAEVIRGELDADLDANVTQAKFTGDGQTLFARELNGALQGINTFNVDAGVTGRLKNPDVSFGSDLDRQINSAISQRIRAKQDEFEQRLKNRLNDTMSEYAGEYADELQLLAAMEGSLDDKLSALKDLASAELEDFKAQQEREAREKLDAEKAAAEEKARKEAEARKKELKDQAKDKLKNLF
;
A
#
# COMPACT_ATOMS: atom_id res chain seq x y z
N MET A 1 38.15 0.99 -104.14
CA MET A 1 36.68 0.91 -104.20
C MET A 1 36.13 1.17 -102.81
N THR A 2 35.62 2.37 -102.55
CA THR A 2 35.23 2.84 -101.21
C THR A 2 33.93 3.62 -101.28
N LYS A 3 32.79 2.96 -101.06
CA LYS A 3 31.52 3.58 -100.64
C LYS A 3 30.73 2.55 -99.82
N TRP A 4 31.19 2.27 -98.61
CA TRP A 4 30.56 1.28 -97.72
C TRP A 4 29.56 1.87 -96.72
N MET A 5 29.47 3.20 -96.60
CA MET A 5 28.49 3.85 -95.74
C MET A 5 27.71 4.92 -96.53
N ARG A 6 26.37 4.78 -96.58
CA ARG A 6 25.48 5.79 -97.15
C ARG A 6 25.32 6.91 -96.12
N TRP A 7 26.18 7.93 -96.21
CA TRP A 7 26.21 9.06 -95.28
C TRP A 7 24.84 9.74 -95.08
N SER A 8 24.02 9.86 -96.12
CA SER A 8 22.65 10.40 -95.98
C SER A 8 21.72 9.49 -95.17
N GLY A 9 21.87 8.17 -95.27
CA GLY A 9 21.13 7.20 -94.47
C GLY A 9 21.59 7.18 -93.02
N LEU A 10 22.91 7.30 -92.78
CA LEU A 10 23.47 7.43 -91.43
C LEU A 10 22.98 8.71 -90.75
N LEU A 11 22.97 9.84 -91.46
CA LEU A 11 22.55 11.13 -90.93
C LEU A 11 21.04 11.14 -90.62
N GLY A 12 20.23 10.54 -91.49
CA GLY A 12 18.80 10.32 -91.23
C GLY A 12 18.55 9.41 -90.03
N PHE A 13 19.31 8.31 -89.90
CA PHE A 13 19.22 7.41 -88.75
C PHE A 13 19.60 8.12 -87.44
N LEU A 14 20.73 8.86 -87.42
CA LEU A 14 21.14 9.63 -86.25
C LEU A 14 20.12 10.71 -85.88
N ALA A 15 19.49 11.36 -86.87
CA ALA A 15 18.43 12.33 -86.61
C ALA A 15 17.20 11.69 -85.95
N VAL A 16 16.76 10.52 -86.43
CA VAL A 16 15.62 9.78 -85.85
C VAL A 16 15.96 9.26 -84.46
N VAL A 17 17.13 8.65 -84.26
CA VAL A 17 17.57 8.14 -82.95
C VAL A 17 17.74 9.31 -81.96
N GLY A 18 18.33 10.41 -82.39
CA GLY A 18 18.46 11.63 -81.58
C GLY A 18 17.12 12.23 -81.20
N LEU A 19 16.15 12.25 -82.12
CA LEU A 19 14.79 12.72 -81.84
C LEU A 19 14.07 11.81 -80.83
N ILE A 20 14.18 10.49 -80.98
CA ILE A 20 13.61 9.52 -80.04
C ILE A 20 14.26 9.69 -78.66
N ALA A 21 15.59 9.78 -78.59
CA ALA A 21 16.30 10.00 -77.33
C ALA A 21 15.89 11.32 -76.66
N ALA A 22 15.77 12.42 -77.42
CA ALA A 22 15.32 13.70 -76.91
C ALA A 22 13.88 13.64 -76.38
N LEU A 23 12.98 12.94 -77.09
CA LEU A 23 11.61 12.70 -76.64
C LEU A 23 11.59 11.89 -75.34
N PHE A 24 12.37 10.80 -75.25
CA PHE A 24 12.46 10.00 -74.03
C PHE A 24 13.01 10.80 -72.86
N ILE A 25 14.08 11.57 -73.04
CA ILE A 25 14.66 12.43 -72.00
C ILE A 25 13.63 13.47 -71.53
N PHE A 26 12.84 14.04 -72.44
CA PHE A 26 11.78 14.99 -72.10
C PHE A 26 10.63 14.34 -71.31
N LEU A 27 10.26 13.10 -71.61
CA LEU A 27 9.20 12.38 -70.89
C LEU A 27 9.67 11.74 -69.58
N LEU A 28 10.98 11.56 -69.40
CA LEU A 28 11.55 10.81 -68.28
C LEU A 28 11.16 11.36 -66.88
N PRO A 29 11.23 12.68 -66.62
CA PRO A 29 10.63 13.33 -65.45
C PRO A 29 9.21 12.85 -65.11
N PHE A 30 8.31 12.92 -66.09
CA PHE A 30 6.91 12.55 -65.93
C PHE A 30 6.73 11.06 -65.63
N LEU A 31 7.49 10.20 -66.34
CA LEU A 31 7.45 8.75 -66.13
C LEU A 31 7.95 8.35 -64.74
N ILE A 32 9.01 8.98 -64.25
CA ILE A 32 9.54 8.74 -62.91
C ILE A 32 8.52 9.15 -61.85
N LYS A 33 7.98 10.38 -61.96
CA LYS A 33 6.94 10.87 -61.06
C LYS A 33 5.75 9.91 -61.00
N SER A 34 5.14 9.60 -62.14
CA SER A 34 3.99 8.70 -62.20
C SER A 34 4.32 7.28 -61.73
N GLY A 35 5.52 6.79 -62.02
CA GLY A 35 5.98 5.48 -61.55
C GLY A 35 6.08 5.41 -60.03
N ILE A 36 6.64 6.44 -59.40
CA ILE A 36 6.77 6.53 -57.94
C ILE A 36 5.40 6.70 -57.28
N GLU A 37 4.53 7.56 -57.82
CA GLU A 37 3.17 7.74 -57.28
C GLU A 37 2.37 6.43 -57.39
N PHE A 38 2.44 5.73 -58.52
CA PHE A 38 1.74 4.45 -58.72
C PHE A 38 2.27 3.36 -57.79
N ALA A 39 3.59 3.13 -57.79
CA ALA A 39 4.20 2.11 -56.95
C ALA A 39 4.00 2.46 -55.47
N GLY A 40 4.32 3.69 -55.08
CA GLY A 40 4.15 4.20 -53.72
C GLY A 40 2.72 4.06 -53.23
N THR A 41 1.72 4.40 -54.05
CA THR A 41 0.30 4.27 -53.67
C THR A 41 -0.08 2.82 -53.40
N LYS A 42 0.41 1.89 -54.23
CA LYS A 42 0.17 0.45 -54.04
C LYS A 42 0.84 -0.07 -52.77
N LEU A 43 2.05 0.39 -52.45
CA LEU A 43 2.81 0.00 -51.26
C LEU A 43 2.19 0.55 -49.97
N ALA A 44 1.90 1.85 -49.96
CA ALA A 44 1.31 2.54 -48.83
C ALA A 44 -0.13 2.06 -48.57
N GLY A 45 -0.85 1.66 -49.61
CA GLY A 45 -2.31 1.42 -49.53
C GLY A 45 -3.10 2.72 -49.37
N ALA A 46 -2.44 3.85 -49.62
CA ALA A 46 -2.95 5.20 -49.53
C ALA A 46 -2.26 6.06 -50.57
N LYS A 47 -2.82 7.22 -50.89
CA LYS A 47 -2.31 8.11 -51.95
C LYS A 47 -0.87 8.56 -51.67
N VAL A 48 0.01 8.33 -52.64
CA VAL A 48 1.35 8.93 -52.69
C VAL A 48 1.37 10.01 -53.77
N THR A 49 1.90 11.17 -53.42
CA THR A 49 2.03 12.31 -54.33
C THR A 49 3.47 12.80 -54.36
N VAL A 50 3.94 13.19 -55.54
CA VAL A 50 5.26 13.80 -55.75
C VAL A 50 5.04 15.12 -56.46
N ASP A 51 5.60 16.22 -55.94
CA ASP A 51 5.41 17.54 -56.56
C ASP A 51 6.11 17.61 -57.91
N ASP A 52 7.40 17.26 -57.96
CA ASP A 52 8.19 17.29 -59.19
C ASP A 52 9.32 16.24 -59.21
N ALA A 53 9.78 15.88 -60.41
CA ALA A 53 10.89 14.95 -60.61
C ALA A 53 11.81 15.44 -61.73
N ASP A 54 13.10 15.59 -61.44
CA ASP A 54 14.13 16.01 -62.38
C ASP A 54 15.12 14.88 -62.66
N VAL A 55 15.66 14.85 -63.88
CA VAL A 55 16.75 13.94 -64.25
C VAL A 55 17.96 14.74 -64.72
N THR A 56 19.10 14.47 -64.11
CA THR A 56 20.41 15.02 -64.53
C THR A 56 21.16 13.93 -65.30
N LEU A 57 21.82 14.28 -66.41
CA LEU A 57 22.53 13.31 -67.26
C LEU A 57 24.04 13.24 -66.97
N SER A 58 24.61 14.23 -66.28
CA SER A 58 26.03 14.28 -65.95
C SER A 58 26.29 15.11 -64.68
N PRO A 59 26.56 14.48 -63.52
CA PRO A 59 26.44 13.04 -63.28
C PRO A 59 25.00 12.55 -63.47
N LEU A 60 24.83 11.29 -63.85
CA LEU A 60 23.50 10.70 -64.02
C LEU A 60 22.82 10.58 -62.66
N GLY A 61 21.59 11.09 -62.53
CA GLY A 61 20.87 11.04 -61.27
C GLY A 61 19.44 11.57 -61.38
N VAL A 62 18.68 11.33 -60.33
CA VAL A 62 17.27 11.73 -60.19
C VAL A 62 17.14 12.60 -58.95
N ARG A 63 16.43 13.72 -59.09
CA ARG A 63 16.00 14.57 -57.97
C ARG A 63 14.48 14.53 -57.89
N LEU A 64 13.95 14.28 -56.71
CA LEU A 64 12.53 14.34 -56.41
C LEU A 64 12.27 15.51 -55.48
N GLN A 65 11.18 16.23 -55.71
CA GLN A 65 10.75 17.33 -54.87
C GLN A 65 9.36 17.02 -54.30
N GLY A 66 9.19 17.27 -53.01
CA GLY A 66 7.90 17.23 -52.31
C GLY A 66 7.20 15.87 -52.42
N LEU A 67 7.77 14.82 -51.84
CA LEU A 67 7.10 13.52 -51.75
C LEU A 67 6.26 13.47 -50.47
N GLN A 68 5.01 13.07 -50.60
CA GLN A 68 4.09 12.87 -49.48
C GLN A 68 3.42 11.50 -49.58
N VAL A 69 3.54 10.70 -48.53
CA VAL A 69 2.87 9.40 -48.39
C VAL A 69 1.75 9.56 -47.39
N ALA A 70 0.49 9.34 -47.80
CA ALA A 70 -0.64 9.36 -46.88
C ALA A 70 -0.65 8.15 -45.93
N ASP A 71 -1.21 8.32 -44.73
CA ASP A 71 -1.52 7.21 -43.83
C ASP A 71 -2.87 6.57 -44.25
N ALA A 72 -2.87 5.27 -44.50
CA ALA A 72 -4.09 4.53 -44.86
C ALA A 72 -5.13 4.50 -43.72
N ARG A 73 -4.69 4.53 -42.46
CA ARG A 73 -5.55 4.53 -41.26
C ARG A 73 -6.05 5.93 -40.91
N ALA A 74 -5.29 6.95 -41.29
CA ALA A 74 -5.62 8.36 -41.08
C ALA A 74 -5.40 9.17 -42.37
N PRO A 75 -6.31 9.11 -43.35
CA PRO A 75 -6.07 9.66 -44.70
C PRO A 75 -5.81 11.17 -44.79
N MET A 76 -6.14 11.93 -43.75
CA MET A 76 -5.85 13.37 -43.65
C MET A 76 -4.47 13.66 -43.05
N MET A 77 -3.68 12.63 -42.77
CA MET A 77 -2.32 12.73 -42.26
C MET A 77 -1.34 12.10 -43.24
N ASN A 78 -0.16 12.70 -43.33
CA ASN A 78 1.00 12.12 -43.98
C ASN A 78 1.66 11.16 -43.02
N LEU A 79 1.86 9.94 -43.49
CA LEU A 79 2.66 8.93 -42.82
C LEU A 79 4.13 9.36 -42.78
N LEU A 80 4.64 9.78 -43.95
CA LEU A 80 5.92 10.45 -44.10
C LEU A 80 5.88 11.45 -45.25
N GLU A 81 6.71 12.48 -45.16
CA GLU A 81 6.96 13.40 -46.26
C GLU A 81 8.40 13.88 -46.24
N PHE A 82 8.92 14.31 -47.39
CA PHE A 82 10.21 14.99 -47.48
C PHE A 82 10.19 16.07 -48.56
N ASP A 83 11.06 17.06 -48.42
CA ASP A 83 11.13 18.18 -49.35
C ASP A 83 11.94 17.82 -50.60
N GLU A 84 13.07 17.15 -50.42
CA GLU A 84 13.95 16.79 -51.54
C GLU A 84 14.58 15.41 -51.31
N ALA A 85 14.66 14.61 -52.38
CA ALA A 85 15.51 13.42 -52.43
C ALA A 85 16.39 13.45 -53.69
N ILE A 86 17.69 13.21 -53.54
CA ILE A 86 18.66 13.17 -54.65
C ILE A 86 19.34 11.81 -54.63
N ALA A 87 19.25 11.08 -55.74
CA ALA A 87 19.94 9.82 -55.96
C ALA A 87 20.81 9.91 -57.21
N ASP A 88 22.09 9.52 -57.10
CA ASP A 88 22.92 9.25 -58.27
C ASP A 88 22.56 7.89 -58.89
N LEU A 89 22.88 7.70 -60.16
CA LEU A 89 22.69 6.42 -60.85
C LEU A 89 23.96 6.03 -61.61
N GLU A 90 24.38 4.78 -61.42
CA GLU A 90 25.48 4.22 -62.19
C GLU A 90 25.03 3.91 -63.63
N LEU A 91 25.69 4.54 -64.61
CA LEU A 91 25.33 4.38 -66.02
C LEU A 91 25.53 2.93 -66.52
N ALA A 92 26.62 2.27 -66.13
CA ALA A 92 26.95 0.93 -66.65
C ALA A 92 25.93 -0.14 -66.22
N PRO A 93 25.55 -0.25 -64.94
CA PRO A 93 24.42 -1.09 -64.51
C PRO A 93 23.09 -0.70 -65.17
N LEU A 94 22.81 0.60 -65.33
CA LEU A 94 21.54 1.06 -65.89
C LEU A 94 21.36 0.64 -67.35
N MET A 95 22.44 0.62 -68.14
CA MET A 95 22.42 0.17 -69.54
C MET A 95 22.01 -1.29 -69.72
N ILE A 96 22.11 -2.11 -68.66
CA ILE A 96 21.65 -3.50 -68.63
C ILE A 96 20.40 -3.68 -67.75
N GLY A 97 19.70 -2.59 -67.44
CA GLY A 97 18.43 -2.61 -66.71
C GLY A 97 18.54 -2.66 -65.19
N LYS A 98 19.72 -2.42 -64.62
CA LYS A 98 19.96 -2.44 -63.16
C LYS A 98 20.06 -1.02 -62.60
N ALA A 99 19.24 -0.70 -61.61
CA ALA A 99 19.21 0.61 -60.97
C ALA A 99 20.08 0.62 -59.70
N ILE A 100 21.32 1.10 -59.83
CA ILE A 100 22.26 1.18 -58.70
C ILE A 100 22.60 2.64 -58.42
N SER A 101 22.39 3.06 -57.17
CA SER A 101 22.77 4.36 -56.63
C SER A 101 23.89 4.18 -55.60
N ASN A 102 24.92 5.01 -55.68
CA ASN A 102 25.97 5.04 -54.66
C ASN A 102 25.50 5.82 -53.42
N GLU A 103 24.81 6.93 -53.64
CA GLU A 103 24.38 7.88 -52.63
C GLU A 103 22.95 8.36 -52.89
N LEU A 104 22.07 8.08 -51.92
CA LEU A 104 20.77 8.71 -51.77
C LEU A 104 20.85 9.73 -50.62
N SER A 105 20.50 10.98 -50.88
CA SER A 105 20.26 11.97 -49.82
C SER A 105 18.79 12.35 -49.78
N VAL A 106 18.21 12.41 -48.58
CA VAL A 106 16.82 12.87 -48.35
C VAL A 106 16.85 13.99 -47.31
N SER A 107 16.22 15.10 -47.66
CA SER A 107 16.24 16.33 -46.88
C SER A 107 14.87 16.65 -46.32
N ASN A 108 14.86 17.11 -45.07
CA ASN A 108 13.68 17.57 -44.35
C ASN A 108 12.57 16.49 -44.24
N LEU A 109 12.96 15.26 -43.93
CA LEU A 109 12.06 14.15 -43.64
C LEU A 109 11.20 14.46 -42.41
N ARG A 110 9.88 14.37 -42.56
CA ARG A 110 8.91 14.57 -41.49
C ARG A 110 7.95 13.39 -41.45
N PHE A 111 7.45 13.09 -40.27
CA PHE A 111 6.48 12.04 -40.02
C PHE A 111 5.22 12.67 -39.42
N HIS A 112 4.06 12.06 -39.68
CA HIS A 112 2.79 12.45 -39.05
C HIS A 112 2.42 13.95 -39.21
N THR A 113 2.58 14.50 -40.41
CA THR A 113 2.17 15.88 -40.74
C THR A 113 0.72 15.91 -41.25
N GLU A 114 0.04 17.05 -41.09
CA GLU A 114 -1.34 17.22 -41.57
C GLU A 114 -1.37 17.47 -43.09
N ARG A 115 -2.35 16.87 -43.78
CA ARG A 115 -2.54 17.03 -45.24
C ARG A 115 -3.63 18.04 -45.55
N GLU A 116 -3.44 18.81 -46.62
CA GLU A 116 -4.50 19.65 -47.19
C GLU A 116 -5.58 18.84 -47.91
N THR A 117 -5.22 17.66 -48.44
CA THR A 117 -6.13 16.79 -49.19
C THR A 117 -6.05 15.34 -48.72
N SER A 118 -7.22 14.71 -48.59
CA SER A 118 -7.33 13.30 -48.19
C SER A 118 -6.58 12.38 -49.15
N GLY A 119 -5.79 11.47 -48.58
CA GLY A 119 -5.08 10.41 -49.29
C GLY A 119 -5.84 9.08 -49.33
N ALA A 120 -7.14 9.06 -49.03
CA ALA A 120 -7.94 7.84 -49.10
C ALA A 120 -8.08 7.36 -50.55
N LEU A 121 -7.93 6.05 -50.77
CA LEU A 121 -8.20 5.43 -52.07
C LEU A 121 -9.65 4.97 -52.12
N GLU A 122 -10.32 5.14 -53.26
CA GLU A 122 -11.69 4.67 -53.47
C GLU A 122 -11.72 3.13 -53.68
N VAL A 123 -11.56 2.33 -52.61
CA VAL A 123 -11.96 0.90 -52.58
C VAL A 123 -12.42 0.50 -51.17
N VAL A 124 -13.46 -0.35 -51.15
CA VAL A 124 -14.31 -0.84 -50.05
C VAL A 124 -13.59 -1.16 -48.73
N THR A 125 -14.06 -0.49 -47.68
CA THR A 125 -13.79 -0.73 -46.27
C THR A 125 -14.03 -2.19 -45.87
N THR A 126 -13.01 -2.83 -45.34
CA THR A 126 -13.19 -3.88 -44.33
C THR A 126 -12.98 -3.19 -43.00
N GLU A 127 -14.09 -2.99 -42.28
CA GLU A 127 -14.08 -2.53 -40.89
C GLU A 127 -13.58 -3.69 -40.05
N ASP A 128 -12.34 -3.59 -39.54
CA ASP A 128 -11.94 -4.38 -38.37
C ASP A 128 -12.47 -3.64 -37.13
N GLU A 129 -13.47 -4.23 -36.50
CA GLU A 129 -14.05 -3.77 -35.24
C GLU A 129 -12.98 -3.86 -34.13
N GLU A 130 -12.55 -2.72 -33.59
CA GLU A 130 -11.85 -2.66 -32.31
C GLU A 130 -12.79 -3.10 -31.19
N GLU A 131 -12.61 -4.32 -30.70
CA GLU A 131 -13.25 -4.82 -29.48
C GLU A 131 -12.76 -4.02 -28.26
N LYS A 132 -13.61 -3.09 -27.81
CA LYS A 132 -13.45 -2.44 -26.50
C LYS A 132 -13.76 -3.44 -25.39
N SER A 133 -12.69 -3.94 -24.77
CA SER A 133 -12.77 -4.69 -23.52
C SER A 133 -13.35 -3.81 -22.38
N PRO A 134 -14.29 -4.31 -21.57
CA PRO A 134 -14.88 -3.55 -20.48
C PRO A 134 -13.90 -3.35 -19.33
N SER A 135 -13.73 -2.09 -18.93
CA SER A 135 -13.01 -1.68 -17.72
C SER A 135 -13.63 -2.33 -16.48
N LEU A 136 -12.82 -3.05 -15.70
CA LEU A 136 -13.17 -3.55 -14.36
C LEU A 136 -13.38 -2.37 -13.40
N LYS A 137 -14.58 -1.81 -13.40
CA LYS A 137 -15.11 -0.93 -12.35
C LYS A 137 -15.90 -1.77 -11.35
N GLU A 138 -15.69 -1.45 -10.08
CA GLU A 138 -16.41 -1.91 -8.89
C GLU A 138 -15.98 -3.25 -8.31
N LYS A 139 -14.99 -3.19 -7.39
CA LYS A 139 -14.97 -3.94 -6.12
C LYS A 139 -13.79 -3.46 -5.26
N ALA A 140 -14.07 -2.56 -4.33
CA ALA A 140 -13.39 -2.38 -3.05
C ALA A 140 -13.90 -1.09 -2.38
N SER A 141 -15.08 -1.18 -1.77
CA SER A 141 -15.56 -0.18 -0.80
C SER A 141 -16.04 -0.93 0.43
N GLU A 142 -15.12 -1.58 1.13
CA GLU A 142 -15.33 -1.86 2.55
C GLU A 142 -14.78 -0.65 3.30
N ALA A 143 -15.70 0.23 3.68
CA ALA A 143 -15.41 1.30 4.61
C ALA A 143 -14.91 0.68 5.92
N LEU A 144 -13.75 1.15 6.39
CA LEU A 144 -13.32 0.92 7.76
C LEU A 144 -14.44 1.38 8.70
N PRO A 145 -14.96 0.51 9.58
CA PRO A 145 -15.93 0.95 10.58
C PRO A 145 -15.31 2.02 11.48
N SER A 146 -16.09 3.02 11.84
CA SER A 146 -15.66 4.05 12.78
C SER A 146 -15.40 3.44 14.17
N VAL A 147 -14.53 4.08 14.97
CA VAL A 147 -14.22 3.63 16.35
C VAL A 147 -15.51 3.47 17.16
N ASP A 148 -16.46 4.39 17.00
CA ASP A 148 -17.75 4.36 17.70
C ASP A 148 -18.63 3.18 17.27
N GLU A 149 -18.58 2.77 15.99
CA GLU A 149 -19.31 1.60 15.49
C GLU A 149 -18.70 0.28 15.96
N VAL A 150 -17.36 0.21 16.09
CA VAL A 150 -16.67 -0.97 16.64
C VAL A 150 -16.99 -1.11 18.13
N LEU A 151 -16.90 0.00 18.89
CA LEU A 151 -17.22 0.01 20.32
C LEU A 151 -18.70 -0.30 20.60
N ALA A 152 -19.62 0.09 19.72
CA ALA A 152 -21.06 -0.16 19.88
C ALA A 152 -21.49 -1.60 19.52
N ARG A 153 -20.73 -2.29 18.67
CA ARG A 153 -21.04 -3.66 18.23
C ARG A 153 -20.40 -4.74 19.08
N GLU A 154 -19.30 -4.43 19.75
CA GLU A 154 -18.50 -5.42 20.49
C GLU A 154 -18.81 -5.39 21.99
N THR A 155 -18.72 -6.56 22.63
CA THR A 155 -18.89 -6.72 24.07
C THR A 155 -17.54 -6.55 24.76
N LEU A 156 -17.31 -5.35 25.30
CA LEU A 156 -16.02 -4.97 25.91
C LEU A 156 -16.00 -5.28 27.41
N GLY A 157 -14.83 -5.68 27.91
CA GLY A 157 -14.59 -5.93 29.33
C GLY A 157 -14.52 -4.64 30.17
N THR A 158 -14.08 -3.52 29.58
CA THR A 158 -13.89 -2.24 30.31
C THR A 158 -15.21 -1.70 30.89
N PRO A 159 -16.33 -1.60 30.14
CA PRO A 159 -17.61 -1.19 30.73
C PRO A 159 -18.16 -2.19 31.75
N GLN A 160 -17.94 -3.50 31.53
CA GLN A 160 -18.40 -4.55 32.44
C GLN A 160 -17.65 -4.51 33.78
N ALA A 161 -16.33 -4.28 33.75
CA ALA A 161 -15.51 -4.10 34.94
C ALA A 161 -15.88 -2.82 35.70
N GLY A 162 -16.24 -1.74 34.98
CA GLY A 162 -16.73 -0.50 35.56
C GLY A 162 -18.05 -0.69 36.33
N GLU A 163 -19.02 -1.37 35.71
CA GLU A 163 -20.30 -1.65 36.36
C GLU A 163 -20.14 -2.64 37.54
N ALA A 164 -19.22 -3.61 37.43
CA ALA A 164 -18.90 -4.52 38.52
C ALA A 164 -18.25 -3.81 39.71
N LEU A 165 -17.37 -2.82 39.47
CA LEU A 165 -16.78 -1.98 40.52
C LEU A 165 -17.86 -1.14 41.20
N LYS A 166 -18.72 -0.48 40.42
CA LYS A 166 -19.84 0.31 40.94
C LYS A 166 -20.80 -0.52 41.80
N SER A 167 -21.15 -1.72 41.33
CA SER A 167 -22.01 -2.65 42.08
C SER A 167 -21.32 -3.10 43.37
N ALA A 168 -20.05 -3.49 43.29
CA ALA A 168 -19.28 -3.92 44.46
C ALA A 168 -19.15 -2.79 45.49
N TRP A 169 -18.94 -1.54 45.05
CA TRP A 169 -18.91 -0.38 45.95
C TRP A 169 -20.26 -0.17 46.64
N SER A 170 -21.36 -0.16 45.88
CA SER A 170 -22.70 0.03 46.44
C SER A 170 -23.05 -1.03 47.50
N GLU A 171 -22.75 -2.30 47.21
CA GLU A 171 -23.00 -3.41 48.15
C GLU A 171 -22.08 -3.34 49.38
N ASN A 172 -20.81 -2.97 49.20
CA ASN A 172 -19.85 -2.86 50.29
C ASN A 172 -20.11 -1.64 51.19
N SER A 173 -20.45 -0.49 50.62
CA SER A 173 -20.81 0.71 51.39
C SER A 173 -21.99 0.40 52.30
N GLN A 174 -23.04 -0.24 51.78
CA GLN A 174 -24.20 -0.62 52.57
C GLN A 174 -23.85 -1.61 53.70
N ARG A 175 -22.97 -2.58 53.43
CA ARG A 175 -22.48 -3.51 54.46
C ARG A 175 -21.68 -2.81 55.54
N VAL A 176 -20.81 -1.87 55.16
CA VAL A 176 -19.98 -1.07 56.07
C VAL A 176 -20.87 -0.20 56.94
N ASP A 177 -21.84 0.52 56.37
CA ASP A 177 -22.80 1.36 57.10
C ASP A 177 -23.57 0.54 58.15
N GLN A 178 -24.12 -0.61 57.76
CA GLN A 178 -24.85 -1.50 58.67
C GLN A 178 -23.97 -2.10 59.79
N ALA A 179 -22.68 -2.26 59.54
CA ALA A 179 -21.75 -2.73 60.54
C ALA A 179 -21.39 -1.60 61.52
N PHE A 180 -21.19 -0.38 61.02
CA PHE A 180 -20.94 0.81 61.84
C PHE A 180 -22.14 1.21 62.71
N ASP A 181 -23.38 0.99 62.27
CA ASP A 181 -24.59 1.21 63.08
C ASP A 181 -24.60 0.41 64.41
N LYS A 182 -23.84 -0.68 64.47
CA LYS A 182 -23.73 -1.56 65.66
C LYS A 182 -22.49 -1.24 66.51
N VAL A 183 -21.61 -0.37 66.03
CA VAL A 183 -20.36 -0.02 66.72
C VAL A 183 -20.68 1.04 67.78
N PRO A 184 -20.23 0.88 69.03
CA PRO A 184 -20.37 1.92 70.05
C PRO A 184 -19.64 3.20 69.65
N ASP A 185 -20.32 4.32 69.85
CA ASP A 185 -19.73 5.64 69.65
C ASP A 185 -18.73 5.98 70.76
N ASP A 186 -17.98 7.06 70.58
CA ASP A 186 -16.92 7.42 71.53
C ASP A 186 -17.50 7.81 72.90
N ASN A 187 -18.74 8.29 72.93
CA ASN A 187 -19.47 8.56 74.17
C ASN A 187 -19.79 7.28 74.94
N SER A 188 -20.19 6.21 74.24
CA SER A 188 -20.44 4.90 74.83
C SER A 188 -19.18 4.33 75.48
N ILE A 189 -18.01 4.54 74.85
CA ILE A 189 -16.72 4.12 75.41
C ILE A 189 -16.38 4.93 76.67
N ALA A 190 -16.57 6.26 76.65
CA ALA A 190 -16.38 7.10 77.83
C ALA A 190 -17.36 6.75 78.97
N GLU A 191 -18.61 6.41 78.63
CA GLU A 191 -19.60 5.95 79.61
C GLU A 191 -19.18 4.62 80.25
N TYR A 192 -18.47 3.75 79.53
CA TYR A 192 -17.88 2.56 80.13
C TYR A 192 -16.84 2.89 81.18
N GLU A 193 -15.92 3.81 80.91
CA GLU A 193 -14.94 4.24 81.92
C GLU A 193 -15.62 4.79 83.17
N ASP A 194 -16.66 5.61 83.01
CA ASP A 194 -17.41 6.19 84.12
C ASP A 194 -18.21 5.14 84.90
N ARG A 195 -18.86 4.19 84.21
CA ARG A 195 -19.59 3.08 84.83
C ARG A 195 -18.65 2.12 85.56
N ILE A 196 -17.48 1.84 84.98
CA ILE A 196 -16.44 1.06 85.65
C ILE A 196 -16.02 1.80 86.92
N ARG A 197 -15.64 3.08 86.83
CA ARG A 197 -15.24 3.89 87.99
C ARG A 197 -16.32 3.97 89.07
N ALA A 198 -17.59 4.09 88.70
CA ALA A 198 -18.72 4.12 89.63
C ALA A 198 -18.94 2.77 90.34
N ILE A 199 -18.75 1.66 89.64
CA ILE A 199 -18.84 0.31 90.22
C ILE A 199 -17.63 0.03 91.11
N THR A 200 -16.44 0.50 90.71
CA THR A 200 -15.15 0.17 91.34
C THR A 200 -14.70 1.09 92.47
N SER A 201 -15.28 2.29 92.59
CA SER A 201 -14.89 3.25 93.62
C SER A 201 -15.60 3.02 94.97
N GLY A 202 -14.86 3.27 96.05
CA GLY A 202 -15.34 3.18 97.43
C GLY A 202 -15.25 1.78 98.05
N ARG A 203 -15.35 1.72 99.38
CA ARG A 203 -15.47 0.44 100.11
C ARG A 203 -16.90 -0.07 100.03
N LEU A 204 -17.09 -1.38 100.01
CA LEU A 204 -18.41 -1.98 100.14
C LEU A 204 -19.13 -1.43 101.39
N GLU A 205 -20.43 -1.17 101.32
CA GLU A 205 -21.23 -0.65 102.44
C GLU A 205 -22.04 -1.76 103.11
N SER A 206 -22.55 -2.73 102.35
CA SER A 206 -23.32 -3.88 102.85
C SER A 206 -23.23 -5.10 101.93
N LEU A 207 -23.77 -6.25 102.36
CA LEU A 207 -23.90 -7.43 101.50
C LEU A 207 -24.85 -7.20 100.31
N GLU A 208 -25.84 -6.31 100.47
CA GLU A 208 -26.79 -5.96 99.41
C GLU A 208 -26.14 -5.03 98.37
N ASP A 209 -25.29 -4.10 98.80
CA ASP A 209 -24.45 -3.25 97.93
C ASP A 209 -23.51 -4.10 97.04
N PHE A 210 -22.92 -5.16 97.60
CA PHE A 210 -22.12 -6.13 96.81
C PHE A 210 -22.96 -6.82 95.72
N ARG A 211 -24.18 -7.27 96.03
CA ARG A 211 -25.05 -7.93 95.04
C ARG A 211 -25.46 -6.98 93.91
N GLU A 212 -25.76 -5.73 94.24
CA GLU A 212 -26.13 -4.71 93.26
C GLU A 212 -24.94 -4.34 92.35
N ARG A 213 -23.76 -4.11 92.92
CA ARG A 213 -22.53 -3.83 92.15
C ARG A 213 -22.12 -5.01 91.28
N LYS A 214 -22.22 -6.24 91.79
CA LYS A 214 -21.96 -7.47 91.01
C LYS A 214 -22.90 -7.59 89.82
N LYS A 215 -24.20 -7.34 90.01
CA LYS A 215 -25.16 -7.35 88.90
C LYS A 215 -24.81 -6.30 87.84
N LYS A 216 -24.53 -5.07 88.25
CA LYS A 216 -24.10 -3.99 87.34
C LYS A 216 -22.80 -4.32 86.60
N LEU A 217 -21.87 -5.00 87.27
CA LEU A 217 -20.60 -5.47 86.69
C LEU A 217 -20.82 -6.60 85.67
N ASP A 218 -21.67 -7.58 85.98
CA ASP A 218 -21.99 -8.69 85.08
C ASP A 218 -22.75 -8.18 83.84
N ASP A 219 -23.71 -7.27 84.02
CA ASP A 219 -24.43 -6.60 82.92
C ASP A 219 -23.46 -5.78 82.03
N LEU A 220 -22.51 -5.06 82.65
CA LEU A 220 -21.48 -4.31 81.94
C LEU A 220 -20.53 -5.24 81.17
N LYS A 221 -20.13 -6.38 81.73
CA LYS A 221 -19.28 -7.38 81.04
C LYS A 221 -19.96 -7.98 79.82
N GLU A 222 -21.26 -8.24 79.91
CA GLU A 222 -22.03 -8.75 78.77
C GLU A 222 -22.14 -7.70 77.67
N GLN A 223 -22.44 -6.45 78.04
CA GLN A 223 -22.47 -5.32 77.08
C GLN A 223 -21.09 -5.12 76.43
N PHE A 224 -20.02 -5.19 77.20
CA PHE A 224 -18.64 -5.08 76.72
C PHE A 224 -18.26 -6.16 75.71
N LYS A 225 -18.72 -7.39 75.95
CA LYS A 225 -18.47 -8.51 75.06
C LYS A 225 -19.21 -8.32 73.74
N GLN A 226 -20.47 -7.89 73.78
CA GLN A 226 -21.30 -7.61 72.61
C GLN A 226 -20.69 -6.47 71.76
N ASP A 227 -20.30 -5.38 72.40
CA ASP A 227 -19.67 -4.24 71.73
C ASP A 227 -18.32 -4.60 71.11
N ARG A 228 -17.49 -5.38 71.80
CA ARG A 228 -16.23 -5.88 71.27
C ARG A 228 -16.45 -6.80 70.07
N GLU A 229 -17.48 -7.65 70.11
CA GLU A 229 -17.87 -8.48 68.96
C GLU A 229 -18.35 -7.59 67.80
N ALA A 230 -19.17 -6.57 68.06
CA ALA A 230 -19.62 -5.62 67.04
C ALA A 230 -18.47 -4.83 66.37
N VAL A 231 -17.51 -4.33 67.15
CA VAL A 231 -16.30 -3.66 66.61
C VAL A 231 -15.45 -4.62 65.77
N ARG A 232 -15.31 -5.88 66.22
CA ARG A 232 -14.56 -6.90 65.48
C ARG A 232 -15.24 -7.24 64.16
N ASP A 233 -16.55 -7.43 64.18
CA ASP A 233 -17.35 -7.74 62.98
C ASP A 233 -17.29 -6.58 62.00
N ALA A 234 -17.42 -5.33 62.48
CA ALA A 234 -17.28 -4.14 61.64
C ALA A 234 -15.89 -4.04 60.99
N ARG A 235 -14.82 -4.32 61.73
CA ARG A 235 -13.46 -4.34 61.17
C ARG A 235 -13.33 -5.39 60.08
N ASP A 236 -13.83 -6.60 60.32
CA ASP A 236 -13.76 -7.70 59.34
C ASP A 236 -14.57 -7.38 58.07
N VAL A 237 -15.72 -6.69 58.21
CA VAL A 237 -16.52 -6.17 57.09
C VAL A 237 -15.76 -5.10 56.30
N VAL A 238 -15.19 -4.09 56.95
CA VAL A 238 -14.41 -3.02 56.30
C VAL A 238 -13.20 -3.58 55.56
N ARG A 239 -12.50 -4.54 56.17
CA ARG A 239 -11.34 -5.20 55.55
C ARG A 239 -11.74 -6.03 54.32
N SER A 240 -12.84 -6.76 54.40
CA SER A 240 -13.41 -7.48 53.26
C SER A 240 -13.80 -6.53 52.12
N ALA A 241 -14.50 -5.44 52.45
CA ALA A 241 -14.90 -4.41 51.51
C ALA A 241 -13.72 -3.76 50.79
N LYS A 242 -12.69 -3.37 51.53
CA LYS A 242 -11.44 -2.82 50.99
C LYS A 242 -10.76 -3.80 50.03
N SER A 243 -10.69 -5.09 50.38
CA SER A 243 -10.10 -6.12 49.53
C SER A 243 -10.89 -6.29 48.22
N GLU A 244 -12.21 -6.42 48.31
CA GLU A 244 -13.08 -6.65 47.16
C GLU A 244 -13.10 -5.44 46.20
N VAL A 245 -13.25 -4.23 46.73
CA VAL A 245 -13.20 -2.99 45.94
C VAL A 245 -11.82 -2.80 45.30
N SER A 246 -10.74 -3.10 46.03
CA SER A 246 -9.38 -3.04 45.46
C SER A 246 -9.17 -4.04 44.32
N GLU A 247 -9.72 -5.25 44.43
CA GLU A 247 -9.65 -6.27 43.37
C GLU A 247 -10.43 -5.82 42.13
N LYS A 248 -11.65 -5.31 42.30
CA LYS A 248 -12.46 -4.79 41.18
C LYS A 248 -11.82 -3.57 40.52
N LEU A 249 -11.20 -2.67 41.29
CA LEU A 249 -10.47 -1.52 40.76
C LEU A 249 -9.23 -1.96 39.96
N ALA A 250 -8.52 -3.01 40.41
CA ALA A 250 -7.41 -3.58 39.66
C ALA A 250 -7.87 -4.23 38.35
N ALA A 251 -9.01 -4.95 38.37
CA ALA A 251 -9.62 -5.52 37.16
C ALA A 251 -10.00 -4.43 36.15
N LEU A 252 -10.64 -3.34 36.60
CA LEU A 252 -10.96 -2.18 35.76
C LEU A 252 -9.70 -1.51 35.17
N ARG A 253 -8.61 -1.43 35.94
CA ARG A 253 -7.33 -0.88 35.46
C ARG A 253 -6.69 -1.71 34.34
N ASN A 254 -6.88 -3.02 34.35
CA ASN A 254 -6.30 -3.94 33.37
C ASN A 254 -7.18 -4.11 32.13
N ALA A 255 -8.50 -3.99 32.25
CA ALA A 255 -9.48 -4.23 31.19
C ALA A 255 -9.22 -3.46 29.86
N PRO A 256 -8.81 -2.17 29.86
CA PRO A 256 -8.50 -1.45 28.61
C PRO A 256 -7.41 -2.12 27.77
N SER A 257 -6.41 -2.72 28.42
CA SER A 257 -5.30 -3.38 27.73
C SER A 257 -5.71 -4.73 27.13
N GLU A 258 -6.61 -5.44 27.80
CA GLU A 258 -7.18 -6.71 27.33
C GLU A 258 -8.16 -6.49 26.16
N ASP A 259 -9.03 -5.49 26.26
CA ASP A 259 -9.93 -5.08 25.18
C ASP A 259 -9.15 -4.61 23.94
N LEU A 260 -8.07 -3.84 24.12
CA LEU A 260 -7.21 -3.42 23.03
C LEU A 260 -6.55 -4.62 22.33
N ALA A 261 -6.06 -5.60 23.10
CA ALA A 261 -5.44 -6.80 22.53
C ALA A 261 -6.46 -7.65 21.75
N TYR A 262 -7.66 -7.84 22.29
CA TYR A 262 -8.77 -8.55 21.62
C TYR A 262 -9.17 -7.87 20.31
N LEU A 263 -9.34 -6.55 20.32
CA LEU A 263 -9.71 -5.79 19.12
C LEU A 263 -8.58 -5.76 18.08
N LYS A 264 -7.32 -5.68 18.52
CA LYS A 264 -6.14 -5.73 17.63
C LYS A 264 -6.04 -7.06 16.88
N ASP A 265 -6.34 -8.17 17.54
CA ASP A 265 -6.30 -9.51 16.92
C ASP A 265 -7.44 -9.70 15.91
N LYS A 266 -8.66 -9.27 16.27
CA LYS A 266 -9.88 -9.49 15.48
C LYS A 266 -9.95 -8.64 14.20
N TYR A 267 -9.38 -7.43 14.20
CA TYR A 267 -9.50 -6.46 13.10
C TYR A 267 -8.20 -6.22 12.32
N GLN A 268 -7.24 -7.14 12.36
CA GLN A 268 -6.03 -7.03 11.54
C GLN A 268 -6.40 -6.89 10.06
N LEU A 269 -6.02 -5.77 9.43
CA LEU A 269 -6.23 -5.64 8.00
C LEU A 269 -5.19 -6.47 7.25
N SER A 270 -5.65 -7.51 6.56
CA SER A 270 -4.85 -8.20 5.57
C SER A 270 -4.70 -7.30 4.34
N GLY A 271 -3.49 -6.76 4.15
CA GLY A 271 -3.10 -6.02 2.95
C GLY A 271 -2.95 -6.94 1.75
N ALA A 272 -4.05 -7.52 1.27
CA ALA A 272 -4.07 -8.23 -0.01
C ALA A 272 -3.79 -7.20 -1.12
N GLY A 273 -2.54 -7.18 -1.58
CA GLY A 273 -2.02 -6.22 -2.55
C GLY A 273 -2.65 -6.40 -3.92
N VAL A 274 -2.88 -5.27 -4.59
CA VAL A 274 -3.29 -5.25 -6.00
C VAL A 274 -2.05 -5.60 -6.84
N SER A 275 -2.13 -6.67 -7.62
CA SER A 275 -1.07 -7.10 -8.54
C SER A 275 -1.22 -6.46 -9.92
N ASN A 276 -0.11 -6.14 -10.59
CA ASN A 276 -0.06 -5.60 -11.96
C ASN A 276 -0.73 -4.22 -12.13
N ILE A 277 -0.41 -3.27 -11.24
CA ILE A 277 -0.89 -1.89 -11.36
C ILE A 277 -0.18 -1.20 -12.53
N THR A 278 1.09 -1.50 -12.74
CA THR A 278 1.90 -0.88 -13.79
C THR A 278 1.35 -1.22 -15.18
N GLY A 279 0.96 -2.48 -15.43
CA GLY A 279 0.30 -2.86 -16.68
C GLY A 279 -1.03 -2.14 -16.89
N LEU A 280 -1.78 -1.88 -15.82
CA LEU A 280 -3.03 -1.10 -15.90
C LEU A 280 -2.79 0.40 -16.19
N LEU A 281 -1.67 0.97 -15.72
CA LEU A 281 -1.37 2.40 -15.87
C LEU A 281 -0.73 2.74 -17.23
N PHE A 282 0.05 1.83 -17.81
CA PHE A 282 0.88 2.11 -19.00
C PHE A 282 0.69 1.10 -20.14
N GLY A 283 -0.04 0.00 -19.92
CA GLY A 283 -0.16 -1.09 -20.90
C GLY A 283 -0.76 -0.65 -22.23
N ASP A 284 -1.81 0.17 -22.21
CA ASP A 284 -2.47 0.65 -23.42
C ASP A 284 -1.53 1.51 -24.29
N ASP A 285 -0.76 2.40 -23.68
CA ASP A 285 0.19 3.26 -24.40
C ASP A 285 1.38 2.47 -24.95
N ALA A 286 1.92 1.53 -24.16
CA ALA A 286 2.99 0.64 -24.61
C ALA A 286 2.52 -0.25 -25.77
N ALA A 287 1.29 -0.77 -25.68
CA ALA A 287 0.68 -1.55 -26.76
C ALA A 287 0.49 -0.71 -28.02
N ASN A 288 0.12 0.57 -27.91
CA ASN A 288 0.01 1.47 -29.06
C ASN A 288 1.35 1.62 -29.80
N TRP A 289 2.45 1.87 -29.08
CA TRP A 289 3.77 2.00 -29.70
C TRP A 289 4.25 0.69 -30.33
N ALA A 290 4.02 -0.44 -29.66
CA ALA A 290 4.35 -1.75 -30.19
C ALA A 290 3.57 -2.07 -31.48
N ARG A 291 2.26 -1.76 -31.51
CA ARG A 291 1.41 -1.90 -32.70
C ARG A 291 1.93 -1.07 -33.87
N GLU A 292 2.35 0.16 -33.63
CA GLU A 292 2.88 1.03 -34.68
C GLU A 292 4.21 0.48 -35.25
N ALA A 293 5.13 0.07 -34.39
CA ALA A 293 6.41 -0.51 -34.83
C ALA A 293 6.20 -1.80 -35.64
N LEU A 294 5.30 -2.68 -35.16
CA LEU A 294 4.96 -3.93 -35.84
C LEU A 294 4.30 -3.67 -37.20
N TYR A 295 3.38 -2.71 -37.29
CA TYR A 295 2.74 -2.31 -38.54
C TYR A 295 3.78 -1.94 -39.62
N TRP A 296 4.79 -1.16 -39.24
CA TRP A 296 5.87 -0.78 -40.16
C TRP A 296 6.73 -1.97 -40.60
N TYR A 297 7.04 -2.87 -39.66
CA TYR A 297 7.79 -4.07 -39.97
C TYR A 297 7.01 -5.00 -40.92
N GLU A 298 5.72 -5.19 -40.70
CA GLU A 298 4.86 -6.00 -41.57
C GLU A 298 4.74 -5.43 -42.99
N LYS A 299 4.76 -4.10 -43.16
CA LYS A 299 4.75 -3.43 -44.47
C LYS A 299 6.01 -3.71 -45.29
N ILE A 300 7.17 -3.79 -44.65
CA ILE A 300 8.45 -4.00 -45.36
C ILE A 300 8.76 -5.48 -45.58
N LYS A 301 8.25 -6.37 -44.69
CA LYS A 301 8.54 -7.80 -44.70
C LYS A 301 8.40 -8.49 -46.07
N PRO A 302 7.33 -8.28 -46.87
CA PRO A 302 7.18 -8.93 -48.17
C PRO A 302 8.26 -8.58 -49.21
N TYR A 303 9.03 -7.51 -48.96
CA TYR A 303 10.14 -7.08 -49.83
C TYR A 303 11.50 -7.55 -49.33
N LEU A 304 11.54 -8.16 -48.13
CA LEU A 304 12.73 -8.71 -47.50
C LEU A 304 12.81 -10.22 -47.67
N GLU A 305 11.67 -10.90 -47.72
CA GLU A 305 11.56 -12.30 -48.10
C GLU A 305 12.02 -12.43 -49.57
N SER A 306 13.28 -12.83 -49.76
CA SER A 306 13.72 -13.34 -51.05
C SER A 306 12.91 -14.59 -51.37
N ASP A 307 12.52 -14.76 -52.64
CA ASP A 307 12.02 -16.02 -53.22
C ASP A 307 12.58 -17.20 -52.42
N SER A 308 11.68 -17.89 -51.74
CA SER A 308 12.00 -18.87 -50.72
C SER A 308 12.89 -19.98 -51.30
N GLU A 309 13.55 -20.77 -50.44
CA GLU A 309 14.21 -22.01 -50.91
C GLU A 309 13.24 -22.92 -51.67
N GLU A 310 11.92 -22.81 -51.45
CA GLU A 310 10.88 -23.49 -52.22
C GLU A 310 10.72 -22.90 -53.63
N ASP A 311 10.78 -21.58 -53.81
CA ASP A 311 10.76 -20.94 -55.13
C ASP A 311 12.07 -21.19 -55.91
N ALA A 312 13.20 -21.26 -55.23
CA ALA A 312 14.48 -21.64 -55.83
C ALA A 312 14.52 -23.14 -56.21
N ALA A 313 13.92 -24.01 -55.40
CA ALA A 313 13.81 -25.45 -55.70
C ALA A 313 12.76 -25.75 -56.78
N GLU A 314 11.63 -25.04 -56.82
CA GLU A 314 10.63 -25.16 -57.89
C GLU A 314 11.15 -24.61 -59.23
N GLN A 315 12.00 -23.58 -59.22
CA GLN A 315 12.71 -23.10 -60.42
C GLN A 315 13.80 -24.06 -60.91
N GLU A 316 14.39 -24.89 -60.04
CA GLU A 316 15.35 -25.94 -60.44
C GLU A 316 14.67 -27.20 -60.97
N ASP A 317 13.44 -27.52 -60.53
CA ASP A 317 12.71 -28.75 -60.91
C ASP A 317 11.70 -28.62 -62.07
N GLU A 318 11.27 -27.41 -62.45
CA GLU A 318 10.69 -27.22 -63.77
C GLU A 318 11.78 -27.37 -64.84
N LYS A 319 11.93 -28.60 -65.37
CA LYS A 319 12.77 -28.89 -66.54
C LYS A 319 12.49 -27.85 -67.63
N ALA A 320 13.38 -26.87 -67.72
CA ALA A 320 13.29 -25.79 -68.68
C ALA A 320 12.93 -26.38 -70.06
N PRO A 321 11.88 -25.85 -70.75
CA PRO A 321 11.46 -26.38 -72.02
C PRO A 321 12.68 -26.49 -72.95
N ARG A 322 12.87 -27.65 -73.58
CA ARG A 322 14.06 -27.90 -74.42
C ARG A 322 14.22 -26.74 -75.41
N LEU A 323 15.39 -26.10 -75.42
CA LEU A 323 15.77 -24.91 -76.20
C LEU A 323 15.45 -23.53 -75.57
N ALA A 324 14.89 -23.47 -74.36
CA ALA A 324 14.89 -22.23 -73.58
C ALA A 324 16.29 -21.98 -73.01
N GLY A 325 16.90 -20.85 -73.37
CA GLY A 325 18.16 -20.43 -72.76
C GLY A 325 17.99 -20.20 -71.26
N ARG A 326 19.07 -20.39 -70.48
CA ARG A 326 19.12 -20.03 -69.06
C ARG A 326 20.12 -18.91 -68.84
N PHE A 327 19.81 -18.00 -67.91
CA PHE A 327 20.78 -17.02 -67.46
C PHE A 327 21.81 -17.70 -66.56
N VAL A 328 23.08 -17.67 -66.94
CA VAL A 328 24.19 -18.19 -66.13
C VAL A 328 24.87 -17.01 -65.46
N HIS A 329 24.85 -16.98 -64.13
CA HIS A 329 25.50 -15.94 -63.35
C HIS A 329 26.98 -16.31 -63.17
N PHE A 330 27.87 -15.42 -63.61
CA PHE A 330 29.30 -15.58 -63.38
C PHE A 330 29.67 -14.96 -62.03
N PRO A 331 30.54 -15.61 -61.23
CA PRO A 331 31.07 -15.01 -60.02
C PRO A 331 31.75 -13.67 -60.37
N SER A 332 31.36 -12.61 -59.65
CA SER A 332 31.92 -11.26 -59.75
C SER A 332 32.27 -10.78 -58.35
N ASP A 333 33.34 -9.99 -58.22
CA ASP A 333 33.73 -9.37 -56.95
C ASP A 333 32.76 -8.25 -56.52
N ASP A 334 32.00 -7.68 -57.47
CA ASP A 334 30.88 -6.75 -57.23
C ASP A 334 29.64 -7.26 -57.99
N PRO A 335 28.83 -8.13 -57.38
CA PRO A 335 27.59 -8.61 -57.99
C PRO A 335 26.52 -7.52 -57.97
N TRP A 336 25.87 -7.30 -59.12
CA TRP A 336 24.87 -6.24 -59.29
C TRP A 336 23.44 -6.78 -59.16
N PRO A 337 22.73 -6.47 -58.06
CA PRO A 337 21.29 -6.69 -58.00
C PRO A 337 20.56 -5.75 -58.97
N ASP A 338 19.28 -6.01 -59.21
CA ASP A 338 18.44 -5.19 -60.08
C ASP A 338 18.16 -3.80 -59.49
N PHE A 339 18.18 -3.70 -58.17
CA PHE A 339 18.08 -2.45 -57.43
C PHE A 339 19.03 -2.43 -56.23
N MET A 340 19.79 -1.35 -56.06
CA MET A 340 20.61 -1.13 -54.86
C MET A 340 20.83 0.34 -54.56
N ILE A 341 20.75 0.69 -53.28
CA ILE A 341 21.30 1.94 -52.75
C ILE A 341 22.46 1.58 -51.82
N ARG A 342 23.69 1.93 -52.21
CA ARG A 342 24.89 1.57 -51.43
C ARG A 342 24.96 2.37 -50.13
N SER A 343 24.65 3.65 -50.18
CA SER A 343 24.59 4.56 -49.02
C SER A 343 23.38 5.47 -49.12
N ALA A 344 22.63 5.61 -48.03
CA ALA A 344 21.54 6.55 -47.91
C ALA A 344 21.74 7.44 -46.68
N ARG A 345 21.43 8.73 -46.79
CA ARG A 345 21.43 9.69 -45.67
C ARG A 345 20.14 10.49 -45.69
N LEU A 346 19.30 10.27 -44.69
CA LEU A 346 18.03 10.96 -44.52
C LEU A 346 18.14 11.89 -43.32
N THR A 347 17.66 13.12 -43.46
CA THR A 347 17.70 14.12 -42.38
C THR A 347 16.37 14.81 -42.23
N GLY A 348 15.99 15.15 -41.00
CA GLY A 348 14.69 15.76 -40.73
C GLY A 348 14.62 16.45 -39.38
N PRO A 349 13.74 17.45 -39.19
CA PRO A 349 13.52 18.06 -37.89
C PRO A 349 12.91 17.03 -36.94
N PHE A 350 13.52 16.85 -35.77
CA PHE A 350 13.01 15.94 -34.75
C PHE A 350 13.32 16.52 -33.38
N ASP A 351 12.30 16.59 -32.54
CA ASP A 351 12.43 17.00 -31.15
C ASP A 351 13.21 18.33 -30.91
N GLY A 352 12.97 19.32 -31.76
CA GLY A 352 13.65 20.62 -31.70
C GLY A 352 15.10 20.63 -32.18
N GLY A 353 15.64 19.47 -32.56
CA GLY A 353 16.93 19.29 -33.23
C GLY A 353 16.75 18.63 -34.60
N GLN A 354 17.71 17.76 -34.97
CA GLN A 354 17.73 17.06 -36.25
C GLN A 354 17.89 15.55 -36.04
N LEU A 355 17.03 14.75 -36.67
CA LEU A 355 17.21 13.30 -36.83
C LEU A 355 18.06 13.04 -38.08
N VAL A 356 19.03 12.15 -37.96
CA VAL A 356 19.88 11.68 -39.04
C VAL A 356 19.76 10.15 -39.13
N ILE A 357 19.27 9.65 -40.25
CA ILE A 357 19.20 8.22 -40.54
C ILE A 357 20.21 7.92 -41.65
N SER A 358 21.08 6.94 -41.44
CA SER A 358 22.01 6.44 -42.44
C SER A 358 21.69 5.01 -42.79
N GLY A 359 21.54 4.69 -44.07
CA GLY A 359 21.30 3.34 -44.57
C GLY A 359 22.46 2.85 -45.43
N ARG A 360 22.73 1.55 -45.42
CA ARG A 360 23.75 0.90 -46.26
C ARG A 360 23.24 -0.39 -46.86
N ASP A 361 23.72 -0.69 -48.06
CA ASP A 361 23.46 -1.93 -48.80
C ASP A 361 21.94 -2.25 -48.93
N ILE A 362 21.13 -1.24 -49.24
CA ILE A 362 19.66 -1.37 -49.32
C ILE A 362 19.29 -2.06 -50.63
N THR A 363 18.88 -3.33 -50.54
CA THR A 363 18.39 -4.12 -51.67
C THR A 363 17.49 -5.26 -51.17
N HIS A 364 16.56 -5.70 -52.02
CA HIS A 364 15.75 -6.91 -51.80
C HIS A 364 16.50 -8.19 -52.19
N GLN A 365 17.56 -8.08 -53.01
CA GLN A 365 18.38 -9.19 -53.49
C GLN A 365 19.66 -9.35 -52.65
N GLN A 366 19.51 -9.49 -51.32
CA GLN A 366 20.67 -9.63 -50.42
C GLN A 366 21.46 -10.93 -50.65
N THR A 367 20.82 -11.96 -51.20
CA THR A 367 21.48 -13.20 -51.63
C THR A 367 22.49 -12.97 -52.76
N VAL A 368 22.26 -11.96 -53.62
CA VAL A 368 23.18 -11.57 -54.70
C VAL A 368 24.39 -10.83 -54.13
N THR A 369 24.17 -9.90 -53.19
CA THR A 369 25.25 -9.07 -52.63
C THR A 369 26.00 -9.72 -51.47
N GLY A 370 25.42 -10.74 -50.83
CA GLY A 370 25.95 -11.38 -49.62
C GLY A 370 26.04 -10.45 -48.41
N ARG A 371 25.35 -9.30 -48.43
CA ARG A 371 25.44 -8.26 -47.39
C ARG A 371 24.05 -7.89 -46.88
N PRO A 372 23.87 -7.73 -45.55
CA PRO A 372 22.62 -7.27 -44.97
C PRO A 372 22.43 -5.76 -45.19
N ALA A 373 21.17 -5.33 -45.25
CA ALA A 373 20.84 -3.91 -45.21
C ALA A 373 20.96 -3.40 -43.77
N VAL A 374 21.68 -2.30 -43.56
CA VAL A 374 21.92 -1.74 -42.21
C VAL A 374 21.48 -0.29 -42.17
N PHE A 375 20.61 0.03 -41.22
CA PHE A 375 20.17 1.39 -40.93
C PHE A 375 20.63 1.80 -39.52
N THR A 376 21.07 3.04 -39.38
CA THR A 376 21.39 3.66 -38.09
C THR A 376 20.66 4.99 -37.98
N ALA A 377 20.09 5.30 -36.81
CA ALA A 377 19.41 6.55 -36.54
C ALA A 377 20.07 7.24 -35.34
N SER A 378 20.37 8.53 -35.49
CA SER A 378 20.96 9.35 -34.44
C SER A 378 20.38 10.75 -34.41
N GLY A 379 20.36 11.38 -33.24
CA GLY A 379 19.93 12.77 -33.07
C GLY A 379 21.08 13.75 -32.94
N ASP A 380 20.95 14.94 -33.52
CA ASP A 380 21.82 16.10 -33.28
C ASP A 380 20.99 17.25 -32.67
N GLY A 381 21.41 17.75 -31.51
CA GLY A 381 20.77 18.88 -30.82
C GLY A 381 19.34 18.63 -30.32
N LEU A 382 18.96 17.38 -30.03
CA LEU A 382 17.63 17.02 -29.49
C LEU A 382 17.37 17.68 -28.12
N GLN A 383 16.12 18.08 -27.85
CA GLN A 383 15.78 18.95 -26.70
C GLN A 383 14.98 18.25 -25.59
N LYS A 384 14.08 17.32 -25.94
CA LYS A 384 13.29 16.52 -25.01
C LYS A 384 13.80 15.08 -24.93
N ILE A 385 14.50 14.60 -25.93
CA ILE A 385 15.16 13.31 -26.00
C ILE A 385 16.66 13.63 -25.90
N GLY A 386 17.40 12.92 -25.05
CA GLY A 386 18.85 13.02 -24.99
C GLY A 386 19.51 12.45 -26.25
N ASP A 387 20.53 11.62 -26.05
CA ASP A 387 21.14 10.87 -27.14
C ASP A 387 20.15 9.81 -27.63
N LEU A 388 20.01 9.71 -28.95
CA LEU A 388 19.27 8.67 -29.65
C LEU A 388 20.27 7.83 -30.44
N ASP A 389 20.27 6.52 -30.21
CA ASP A 389 21.03 5.54 -31.00
C ASP A 389 20.12 4.39 -31.40
N GLY A 390 19.73 4.36 -32.66
CA GLY A 390 18.94 3.29 -33.26
C GLY A 390 19.77 2.54 -34.28
N ARG A 391 19.65 1.20 -34.31
CA ARG A 391 20.27 0.37 -35.33
C ARG A 391 19.33 -0.76 -35.75
N LEU A 392 19.00 -0.80 -37.04
CA LEU A 392 18.23 -1.87 -37.65
C LEU A 392 19.13 -2.62 -38.64
N VAL A 393 19.20 -3.94 -38.50
CA VAL A 393 19.89 -4.83 -39.44
C VAL A 393 18.84 -5.77 -40.01
N LEU A 394 18.65 -5.71 -41.31
CA LEU A 394 17.77 -6.62 -42.05
C LEU A 394 18.66 -7.61 -42.78
N ASN A 395 18.78 -8.82 -42.26
CA ASN A 395 19.66 -9.84 -42.82
C ASN A 395 18.82 -10.98 -43.37
N HIS A 396 18.71 -11.04 -44.70
CA HIS A 396 18.06 -12.09 -45.47
C HIS A 396 19.06 -12.74 -46.43
N THR A 397 20.32 -12.84 -46.02
CA THR A 397 21.34 -13.58 -46.75
C THR A 397 21.14 -15.09 -46.57
N LEU A 398 21.60 -15.88 -47.56
CA LEU A 398 21.37 -17.33 -47.61
C LEU A 398 21.81 -18.02 -46.30
N GLY A 399 20.90 -18.77 -45.68
CA GLY A 399 21.16 -19.56 -44.48
C GLY A 399 21.17 -18.80 -43.13
N ASN A 400 21.05 -17.47 -43.12
CA ASN A 400 21.14 -16.65 -41.90
C ASN A 400 20.06 -15.54 -41.85
N SER A 401 18.80 -15.87 -42.16
CA SER A 401 17.70 -14.90 -42.04
C SER A 401 17.45 -14.53 -40.57
N LYS A 402 17.82 -13.30 -40.20
CA LYS A 402 17.68 -12.73 -38.85
C LYS A 402 17.64 -11.22 -38.92
N ASP A 403 16.53 -10.62 -38.53
CA ASP A 403 16.43 -9.17 -38.40
C ASP A 403 16.67 -8.77 -36.95
N THR A 404 17.40 -7.66 -36.73
CA THR A 404 17.66 -7.15 -35.38
C THR A 404 17.46 -5.64 -35.33
N LEU A 405 16.79 -5.17 -34.28
CA LEU A 405 16.63 -3.76 -33.94
C LEU A 405 17.23 -3.52 -32.54
N THR A 406 18.04 -2.49 -32.40
CA THR A 406 18.45 -1.95 -31.10
C THR A 406 18.09 -0.47 -31.05
N LEU A 407 17.57 -0.01 -29.93
CA LEU A 407 17.21 1.38 -29.70
C LEU A 407 17.63 1.78 -28.29
N ALA A 408 18.43 2.84 -28.19
CA ALA A 408 18.82 3.43 -26.92
C ALA A 408 18.49 4.93 -26.91
N ILE A 409 17.93 5.38 -25.80
CA ILE A 409 17.61 6.77 -25.51
C ILE A 409 18.16 7.13 -24.13
N SER A 410 19.01 8.16 -24.04
CA SER A 410 19.71 8.45 -22.79
C SER A 410 18.90 9.26 -21.78
N ASP A 411 18.03 10.16 -22.22
CA ASP A 411 17.28 11.08 -21.34
C ASP A 411 16.00 11.63 -22.01
N TRP A 412 14.94 10.83 -22.03
CA TRP A 412 13.65 11.23 -22.58
C TRP A 412 12.76 11.93 -21.56
N LYS A 413 12.65 13.25 -21.69
CA LYS A 413 11.65 14.08 -21.03
C LYS A 413 10.26 13.83 -21.63
N MET A 414 9.53 12.88 -21.06
CA MET A 414 8.19 12.52 -21.52
C MET A 414 7.19 13.66 -21.32
N ALA A 415 6.24 13.74 -22.25
CA ALA A 415 5.07 14.59 -22.10
C ALA A 415 4.18 14.09 -20.96
N PRO A 416 3.34 14.96 -20.36
CA PRO A 416 2.43 14.54 -19.31
C PRO A 416 1.49 13.43 -19.79
N LEU A 417 1.45 12.31 -19.08
CA LEU A 417 0.67 11.14 -19.44
C LEU A 417 -0.50 10.95 -18.46
N ASN A 418 -1.72 10.81 -18.99
CA ASN A 418 -2.89 10.48 -18.19
C ASN A 418 -2.97 8.96 -18.04
N LEU A 419 -2.99 8.45 -16.81
CA LEU A 419 -2.85 7.02 -16.56
C LEU A 419 -4.18 6.26 -16.54
N GLY A 420 -5.30 6.92 -16.87
CA GLY A 420 -6.65 6.33 -16.97
C GLY A 420 -7.28 5.85 -15.65
N VAL A 421 -6.48 5.59 -14.61
CA VAL A 421 -6.90 5.03 -13.33
C VAL A 421 -6.97 6.13 -12.27
N ALA A 422 -8.09 6.24 -11.56
CA ALA A 422 -8.22 7.08 -10.36
C ALA A 422 -7.89 8.58 -10.56
N GLY A 423 -7.98 9.09 -11.79
CA GLY A 423 -7.57 10.46 -12.13
C GLY A 423 -6.07 10.69 -12.03
N ALA A 424 -5.27 9.61 -11.93
CA ALA A 424 -3.82 9.70 -11.83
C ALA A 424 -3.20 10.15 -13.16
N LYS A 425 -2.21 11.01 -13.05
CA LYS A 425 -1.47 11.60 -14.16
C LYS A 425 0.00 11.66 -13.81
N LEU A 426 0.85 11.13 -14.68
CA LEU A 426 2.27 11.38 -14.66
C LEU A 426 2.52 12.75 -15.31
N ALA A 427 2.66 13.79 -14.48
CA ALA A 427 2.81 15.17 -14.94
C ALA A 427 4.15 15.42 -15.64
N SER A 428 5.21 14.73 -15.21
CA SER A 428 6.52 14.77 -15.85
C SER A 428 7.33 13.55 -15.45
N SER A 429 8.23 13.12 -16.33
CA SER A 429 9.27 12.14 -16.05
C SER A 429 10.45 12.32 -17.00
N ARG A 430 11.58 11.72 -16.64
CA ARG A 430 12.72 11.48 -17.51
C ARG A 430 12.92 9.98 -17.63
N VAL A 431 13.09 9.48 -18.83
CA VAL A 431 13.19 8.05 -19.12
C VAL A 431 14.47 7.77 -19.86
N LYS A 432 15.32 6.91 -19.29
CA LYS A 432 16.34 6.21 -20.06
C LYS A 432 15.73 4.93 -20.59
N LEU A 433 15.84 4.68 -21.89
CA LEU A 433 15.25 3.51 -22.54
C LEU A 433 16.32 2.76 -23.30
N ASP A 434 16.35 1.45 -23.11
CA ASP A 434 17.17 0.51 -23.86
C ASP A 434 16.22 -0.58 -24.38
N ALA A 435 16.20 -0.84 -25.67
CA ALA A 435 15.31 -1.82 -26.28
C ALA A 435 16.03 -2.62 -27.37
N THR A 436 15.70 -3.90 -27.44
CA THR A 436 16.23 -4.85 -28.41
C THR A 436 15.10 -5.70 -28.97
N ALA A 437 15.11 -5.95 -30.28
CA ALA A 437 14.18 -6.89 -30.90
C ALA A 437 14.92 -7.73 -31.94
N GLU A 438 14.57 -9.00 -32.04
CA GLU A 438 15.02 -9.90 -33.08
C GLU A 438 13.85 -10.66 -33.70
N VAL A 439 13.94 -10.86 -35.01
CA VAL A 439 13.00 -11.70 -35.74
C VAL A 439 13.77 -12.80 -36.44
N ILE A 440 13.48 -14.05 -36.08
CA ILE A 440 14.11 -15.25 -36.65
C ILE A 440 13.01 -16.15 -37.15
N ARG A 441 12.97 -16.39 -38.47
CA ARG A 441 11.96 -17.26 -39.12
C ARG A 441 10.51 -16.89 -38.77
N GLY A 442 10.23 -15.61 -38.58
CA GLY A 442 8.89 -15.08 -38.28
C GLY A 442 8.46 -15.15 -36.81
N GLU A 443 9.32 -15.66 -35.92
CA GLU A 443 9.17 -15.53 -34.47
C GLU A 443 9.89 -14.24 -34.02
N LEU A 444 9.19 -13.43 -33.24
CA LEU A 444 9.66 -12.19 -32.62
C LEU A 444 10.11 -12.50 -31.19
N ASP A 445 11.26 -11.96 -30.82
CA ASP A 445 11.73 -11.87 -29.44
C ASP A 445 12.22 -10.44 -29.20
N ALA A 446 11.63 -9.72 -28.26
CA ALA A 446 11.97 -8.34 -27.98
C ALA A 446 11.91 -8.03 -26.49
N ASP A 447 12.83 -7.20 -26.05
CA ASP A 447 12.98 -6.74 -24.68
C ASP A 447 13.10 -5.22 -24.67
N LEU A 448 12.52 -4.60 -23.64
CA LEU A 448 12.59 -3.17 -23.39
C LEU A 448 12.80 -2.95 -21.89
N ASP A 449 13.86 -2.24 -21.57
CA ASP A 449 14.18 -1.76 -20.23
C ASP A 449 14.07 -0.24 -20.21
N ALA A 450 13.22 0.28 -19.33
CA ALA A 450 13.03 1.71 -19.14
C ALA A 450 13.25 2.12 -17.68
N ASN A 451 14.26 2.94 -17.44
CA ASN A 451 14.50 3.56 -16.14
C ASN A 451 13.84 4.94 -16.09
N VAL A 452 12.81 5.06 -15.28
CA VAL A 452 12.08 6.31 -15.09
C VAL A 452 12.61 7.04 -13.86
N THR A 453 12.94 8.31 -14.03
CA THR A 453 13.41 9.21 -12.97
C THR A 453 12.65 10.52 -13.01
N GLN A 454 12.75 11.29 -11.92
CA GLN A 454 12.04 12.57 -11.76
C GLN A 454 10.53 12.45 -12.03
N ALA A 455 9.96 11.27 -11.75
CA ALA A 455 8.54 11.01 -11.92
C ALA A 455 7.75 11.89 -10.96
N LYS A 456 6.80 12.65 -11.50
CA LYS A 456 5.88 13.48 -10.71
C LYS A 456 4.46 13.07 -10.99
N PHE A 457 3.87 12.36 -10.05
CA PHE A 457 2.48 11.96 -10.12
C PHE A 457 1.57 13.03 -9.52
N THR A 458 0.45 13.25 -10.18
CA THR A 458 -0.63 14.16 -9.78
C THR A 458 -1.95 13.44 -9.96
N GLY A 459 -3.00 13.85 -9.24
CA GLY A 459 -4.33 13.30 -9.47
C GLY A 459 -5.41 14.04 -8.71
N ASP A 460 -6.61 14.05 -9.28
CA ASP A 460 -7.80 14.75 -8.79
C ASP A 460 -8.93 13.79 -8.35
N GLY A 461 -8.62 12.49 -8.29
CA GLY A 461 -9.59 11.45 -7.97
C GLY A 461 -10.22 11.63 -6.58
N GLN A 462 -11.56 11.57 -6.55
CA GLN A 462 -12.37 11.90 -5.38
C GLN A 462 -12.62 10.70 -4.44
N THR A 463 -12.50 9.48 -4.96
CA THR A 463 -12.73 8.25 -4.17
C THR A 463 -11.62 8.04 -3.15
N LEU A 464 -11.89 7.25 -2.09
CA LEU A 464 -10.88 6.91 -1.09
C LEU A 464 -9.70 6.17 -1.73
N PHE A 465 -10.00 5.15 -2.55
CA PHE A 465 -8.99 4.44 -3.34
C PHE A 465 -8.14 5.39 -4.18
N ALA A 466 -8.77 6.35 -4.87
CA ALA A 466 -8.03 7.29 -5.70
C ALA A 466 -7.13 8.22 -4.90
N ARG A 467 -7.60 8.72 -3.74
CA ARG A 467 -6.78 9.56 -2.86
C ARG A 467 -5.58 8.79 -2.29
N GLU A 468 -5.78 7.54 -1.89
CA GLU A 468 -4.70 6.73 -1.34
C GLU A 468 -3.71 6.27 -2.42
N LEU A 469 -4.19 5.90 -3.63
CA LEU A 469 -3.32 5.57 -4.76
C LEU A 469 -2.50 6.79 -5.20
N ASN A 470 -3.14 7.95 -5.38
CA ASN A 470 -2.44 9.19 -5.74
C ASN A 470 -1.44 9.59 -4.63
N GLY A 471 -1.81 9.41 -3.36
CA GLY A 471 -0.93 9.65 -2.22
C GLY A 471 0.25 8.68 -2.12
N ALA A 472 0.10 7.44 -2.59
CA ALA A 472 1.18 6.47 -2.69
C ALA A 472 2.13 6.82 -3.86
N LEU A 473 1.56 7.14 -5.03
CA LEU A 473 2.30 7.51 -6.24
C LEU A 473 3.11 8.80 -6.07
N GLN A 474 2.62 9.79 -5.31
CA GLN A 474 3.35 11.04 -5.05
C GLN A 474 4.72 10.84 -4.38
N GLY A 475 4.92 9.72 -3.66
CA GLY A 475 6.21 9.39 -3.04
C GLY A 475 7.21 8.73 -3.99
N ILE A 476 6.77 8.33 -5.18
CA ILE A 476 7.55 7.53 -6.11
C ILE A 476 8.14 8.44 -7.18
N ASN A 477 9.44 8.70 -7.08
CA ASN A 477 10.18 9.56 -8.00
C ASN A 477 10.98 8.78 -9.05
N THR A 478 11.21 7.49 -8.80
CA THR A 478 12.04 6.60 -9.63
C THR A 478 11.44 5.20 -9.66
N PHE A 479 11.37 4.58 -10.83
CA PHE A 479 10.94 3.20 -11.01
C PHE A 479 11.49 2.64 -12.34
N ASN A 480 11.55 1.33 -12.46
CA ASN A 480 11.95 0.62 -13.65
C ASN A 480 10.72 -0.04 -14.29
N VAL A 481 10.69 -0.07 -15.61
CA VAL A 481 9.69 -0.78 -16.40
C VAL A 481 10.42 -1.72 -17.33
N ASP A 482 10.04 -2.99 -17.28
CA ASP A 482 10.59 -4.05 -18.10
C ASP A 482 9.44 -4.61 -18.94
N ALA A 483 9.59 -4.67 -20.26
CA ALA A 483 8.57 -5.23 -21.15
C ALA A 483 9.22 -6.22 -22.11
N GLY A 484 8.59 -7.37 -22.29
CA GLY A 484 9.07 -8.43 -23.19
C GLY A 484 7.98 -8.85 -24.16
N VAL A 485 8.33 -9.09 -25.41
CA VAL A 485 7.41 -9.53 -26.47
C VAL A 485 7.98 -10.78 -27.12
N THR A 486 7.23 -11.89 -27.10
CA THR A 486 7.69 -13.16 -27.68
C THR A 486 6.62 -13.82 -28.55
N GLY A 487 7.04 -14.63 -29.52
CA GLY A 487 6.13 -15.45 -30.33
C GLY A 487 5.89 -14.90 -31.74
N ARG A 488 4.79 -15.29 -32.38
CA ARG A 488 4.56 -14.97 -33.80
C ARG A 488 4.23 -13.50 -33.99
N LEU A 489 4.81 -12.87 -35.02
CA LEU A 489 4.57 -11.47 -35.40
C LEU A 489 3.10 -11.05 -35.39
N LYS A 490 2.18 -11.91 -35.88
CA LYS A 490 0.75 -11.58 -35.97
C LYS A 490 0.00 -11.61 -34.63
N ASN A 491 0.50 -12.38 -33.65
CA ASN A 491 -0.11 -12.58 -32.34
C ASN A 491 1.00 -12.81 -31.29
N PRO A 492 1.77 -11.78 -30.95
CA PRO A 492 2.83 -11.92 -29.97
C PRO A 492 2.25 -11.98 -28.54
N ASP A 493 2.93 -12.72 -27.66
CA ASP A 493 2.72 -12.69 -26.22
C ASP A 493 3.48 -11.50 -25.62
N VAL A 494 2.79 -10.66 -24.86
CA VAL A 494 3.37 -9.45 -24.26
C VAL A 494 3.41 -9.62 -22.75
N SER A 495 4.62 -9.52 -22.19
CA SER A 495 4.89 -9.49 -20.77
C SER A 495 5.28 -8.09 -20.34
N PHE A 496 4.86 -7.70 -19.14
CA PHE A 496 5.10 -6.37 -18.61
C PHE A 496 5.34 -6.44 -17.11
N GLY A 497 6.43 -5.84 -16.65
CA GLY A 497 6.89 -5.86 -15.27
C GLY A 497 7.39 -4.49 -14.83
N SER A 498 7.29 -4.22 -13.53
CA SER A 498 7.87 -3.02 -12.94
C SER A 498 8.06 -3.15 -11.44
N ASP A 499 9.10 -2.49 -10.91
CA ASP A 499 9.25 -2.34 -9.47
C ASP A 499 8.26 -1.33 -8.87
N LEU A 500 7.57 -0.54 -9.70
CA LEU A 500 6.49 0.36 -9.31
C LEU A 500 5.38 -0.39 -8.57
N ASP A 501 5.05 -1.62 -9.00
CA ASP A 501 4.06 -2.46 -8.31
C ASP A 501 4.46 -2.75 -6.85
N ARG A 502 5.75 -3.02 -6.61
CA ARG A 502 6.27 -3.24 -5.25
C ARG A 502 6.29 -1.95 -4.44
N GLN A 503 6.67 -0.84 -5.07
CA GLN A 503 6.71 0.47 -4.41
C GLN A 503 5.31 0.97 -4.02
N ILE A 504 4.32 0.82 -4.91
CA ILE A 504 2.91 1.15 -4.61
C ILE A 504 2.38 0.27 -3.49
N ASN A 505 2.58 -1.06 -3.56
CA ASN A 505 2.14 -1.97 -2.51
C ASN A 505 2.77 -1.65 -1.15
N SER A 506 4.07 -1.29 -1.13
CA SER A 506 4.75 -0.84 0.08
C SER A 506 4.17 0.46 0.62
N ALA A 507 3.95 1.46 -0.23
CA ALA A 507 3.40 2.76 0.16
C ALA A 507 1.96 2.66 0.68
N ILE A 508 1.11 1.86 0.02
CA ILE A 508 -0.25 1.57 0.50
C ILE A 508 -0.20 0.84 1.85
N SER A 509 0.67 -0.18 1.99
CA SER A 509 0.82 -0.91 3.25
C SER A 509 1.27 0.00 4.40
N GLN A 510 2.20 0.93 4.14
CA GLN A 510 2.63 1.93 5.13
C GLN A 510 1.48 2.85 5.54
N ARG A 511 0.66 3.31 4.59
CA ARG A 511 -0.53 4.13 4.86
C ARG A 511 -1.60 3.38 5.66
N ILE A 512 -1.85 2.11 5.33
CA ILE A 512 -2.75 1.24 6.09
C ILE A 512 -2.24 1.07 7.52
N ARG A 513 -0.94 0.81 7.71
CA ARG A 513 -0.32 0.72 9.04
C ARG A 513 -0.44 2.03 9.82
N ALA A 514 -0.17 3.18 9.19
CA ALA A 514 -0.33 4.48 9.83
C ALA A 514 -1.79 4.76 10.26
N LYS A 515 -2.77 4.33 9.44
CA LYS A 515 -4.20 4.42 9.78
C LYS A 515 -4.61 3.44 10.88
N GLN A 516 -4.02 2.24 10.91
CA GLN A 516 -4.15 1.30 12.02
C GLN A 516 -3.58 1.87 13.30
N ASP A 517 -2.39 2.47 13.27
CA ASP A 517 -1.76 3.10 14.44
C ASP A 517 -2.61 4.28 14.97
N GLU A 518 -3.15 5.11 14.07
CA GLU A 518 -4.06 6.21 14.41
C GLU A 518 -5.36 5.68 15.06
N PHE A 519 -5.92 4.59 14.50
CA PHE A 519 -7.10 3.92 15.05
C PHE A 519 -6.80 3.28 16.42
N GLU A 520 -5.67 2.57 16.57
CA GLU A 520 -5.21 1.96 17.82
C GLU A 520 -5.02 3.03 18.92
N GLN A 521 -4.44 4.19 18.58
CA GLN A 521 -4.29 5.29 19.52
C GLN A 521 -5.63 5.87 19.96
N ARG A 522 -6.55 6.11 19.01
CA ARG A 522 -7.89 6.62 19.35
C ARG A 522 -8.67 5.64 20.21
N LEU A 523 -8.62 4.36 19.87
CA LEU A 523 -9.26 3.30 20.63
C LEU A 523 -8.67 3.20 22.04
N LYS A 524 -7.34 3.21 22.17
CA LYS A 524 -6.65 3.22 23.47
C LYS A 524 -7.06 4.42 24.33
N ASN A 525 -7.09 5.62 23.75
CA ASN A 525 -7.51 6.82 24.47
C ASN A 525 -8.96 6.69 24.93
N ARG A 526 -9.87 6.24 24.07
CA ARG A 526 -11.29 6.08 24.42
C ARG A 526 -11.51 5.05 25.54
N LEU A 527 -10.83 3.91 25.50
CA LEU A 527 -10.90 2.90 26.56
C LEU A 527 -10.33 3.42 27.90
N ASN A 528 -9.25 4.20 27.85
CA ASN A 528 -8.67 4.85 29.04
C ASN A 528 -9.58 5.94 29.61
N ASP A 529 -10.25 6.72 28.75
CA ASP A 529 -11.23 7.73 29.18
C ASP A 529 -12.39 7.07 29.92
N THR A 530 -12.95 5.98 29.36
CA THR A 530 -14.01 5.19 30.01
C THR A 530 -13.53 4.61 31.34
N MET A 531 -12.33 4.04 31.40
CA MET A 531 -11.74 3.56 32.66
C MET A 531 -11.59 4.67 33.70
N SER A 532 -11.16 5.87 33.29
CA SER A 532 -10.98 7.02 34.19
C SER A 532 -12.30 7.54 34.74
N GLU A 533 -13.34 7.56 33.90
CA GLU A 533 -14.73 7.88 34.30
C GLU A 533 -15.23 6.95 35.41
N TYR A 534 -14.93 5.64 35.29
CA TYR A 534 -15.27 4.67 36.33
C TYR A 534 -14.30 4.63 37.51
N ALA A 535 -13.02 5.02 37.39
CA ALA A 535 -12.03 4.83 38.46
C ALA A 535 -11.84 6.04 39.40
N GLY A 536 -12.22 7.24 38.95
CA GLY A 536 -11.87 8.51 39.60
C GLY A 536 -12.35 8.65 41.04
N GLU A 537 -13.56 8.17 41.36
CA GLU A 537 -14.19 8.34 42.67
C GLU A 537 -13.71 7.29 43.71
N TYR A 538 -13.38 6.07 43.24
CA TYR A 538 -13.12 4.94 44.14
C TYR A 538 -11.73 4.93 44.80
N ALA A 539 -10.78 5.71 44.29
CA ALA A 539 -9.43 5.79 44.86
C ALA A 539 -9.41 6.51 46.22
N ASP A 540 -10.17 7.61 46.34
CA ASP A 540 -10.30 8.38 47.59
C ASP A 540 -11.16 7.62 48.61
N GLU A 541 -12.19 6.95 48.11
CA GLU A 541 -13.07 6.07 48.87
C GLU A 541 -12.33 4.86 49.50
N LEU A 542 -11.35 4.27 48.80
CA LEU A 542 -10.48 3.23 49.35
C LEU A 542 -9.59 3.75 50.50
N GLN A 543 -9.16 5.01 50.45
CA GLN A 543 -8.44 5.63 51.57
C GLN A 543 -9.35 5.82 52.77
N LEU A 544 -10.62 6.19 52.55
CA LEU A 544 -11.62 6.31 53.61
C LEU A 544 -11.86 4.96 54.31
N LEU A 545 -12.00 3.86 53.55
CA LEU A 545 -12.11 2.52 54.12
C LEU A 545 -10.86 2.11 54.93
N ALA A 546 -9.67 2.49 54.47
CA ALA A 546 -8.45 2.23 55.22
C ALA A 546 -8.38 3.03 56.54
N ALA A 547 -8.88 4.26 56.55
CA ALA A 547 -8.98 5.07 57.77
C ALA A 547 -10.03 4.49 58.75
N MET A 548 -11.17 4.02 58.24
CA MET A 548 -12.19 3.33 59.04
C MET A 548 -11.64 2.05 59.69
N GLU A 549 -10.88 1.24 58.95
CA GLU A 549 -10.21 0.04 59.46
C GLU A 549 -9.29 0.39 60.65
N GLY A 550 -8.46 1.43 60.51
CA GLY A 550 -7.58 1.89 61.58
C GLY A 550 -8.33 2.38 62.81
N SER A 551 -9.41 3.15 62.64
CA SER A 551 -10.23 3.62 63.76
C SER A 551 -10.89 2.46 64.54
N LEU A 552 -11.32 1.40 63.85
CA LEU A 552 -11.89 0.23 64.50
C LEU A 552 -10.84 -0.59 65.25
N ASP A 553 -9.61 -0.67 64.75
CA ASP A 553 -8.49 -1.31 65.46
C ASP A 553 -8.12 -0.54 66.74
N ASP A 554 -8.15 0.80 66.71
CA ASP A 554 -7.95 1.64 67.89
C ASP A 554 -9.06 1.42 68.93
N LYS A 555 -10.34 1.39 68.52
CA LYS A 555 -11.48 1.10 69.40
C LYS A 555 -11.39 -0.30 70.02
N LEU A 556 -11.00 -1.30 69.23
CA LEU A 556 -10.85 -2.68 69.71
C LEU A 556 -9.72 -2.79 70.73
N SER A 557 -8.66 -2.00 70.56
CA SER A 557 -7.55 -1.90 71.51
C SER A 557 -7.97 -1.23 72.81
N ALA A 558 -8.67 -0.08 72.74
CA ALA A 558 -9.22 0.60 73.91
C ALA A 558 -10.17 -0.30 74.72
N LEU A 559 -11.05 -1.03 74.04
CA LEU A 559 -11.92 -2.02 74.70
C LEU A 559 -11.11 -3.17 75.32
N LYS A 560 -10.07 -3.66 74.65
CA LYS A 560 -9.22 -4.71 75.23
C LYS A 560 -8.52 -4.26 76.52
N ASP A 561 -8.05 -3.02 76.56
CA ASP A 561 -7.35 -2.46 77.72
C ASP A 561 -8.30 -2.30 78.92
N LEU A 562 -9.52 -1.78 78.70
CA LEU A 562 -10.56 -1.66 79.74
C LEU A 562 -11.00 -3.03 80.30
N ALA A 563 -11.07 -4.07 79.46
CA ALA A 563 -11.43 -5.42 79.90
C ALA A 563 -10.37 -6.08 80.79
N SER A 564 -9.09 -5.87 80.50
CA SER A 564 -7.98 -6.58 81.13
C SER A 564 -7.48 -5.93 82.42
N ALA A 565 -7.51 -4.59 82.52
CA ALA A 565 -6.91 -3.87 83.65
C ALA A 565 -7.87 -3.65 84.82
N GLU A 566 -9.17 -3.40 84.57
CA GLU A 566 -10.07 -2.94 85.64
C GLU A 566 -11.13 -3.97 86.04
N LEU A 567 -11.63 -4.80 85.11
CA LEU A 567 -12.82 -5.64 85.34
C LEU A 567 -12.53 -7.03 85.93
N GLU A 568 -11.34 -7.61 85.70
CA GLU A 568 -10.95 -8.91 86.27
C GLU A 568 -10.36 -8.77 87.67
N ASP A 569 -9.41 -7.85 87.84
CA ASP A 569 -8.76 -7.57 89.13
C ASP A 569 -9.77 -7.07 90.17
N PHE A 570 -10.73 -6.25 89.76
CA PHE A 570 -11.78 -5.77 90.64
C PHE A 570 -12.75 -6.85 91.12
N LYS A 571 -13.12 -7.81 90.26
CA LYS A 571 -13.97 -8.94 90.67
C LYS A 571 -13.29 -9.75 91.77
N ALA A 572 -11.99 -10.01 91.62
CA ALA A 572 -11.20 -10.70 92.62
C ALA A 572 -11.05 -9.88 93.91
N GLN A 573 -10.97 -8.56 93.84
CA GLN A 573 -10.96 -7.67 95.00
C GLN A 573 -12.30 -7.67 95.76
N GLN A 574 -13.41 -7.46 95.06
CA GLN A 574 -14.75 -7.44 95.66
C GLN A 574 -15.11 -8.78 96.32
N GLU A 575 -14.75 -9.92 95.71
CA GLU A 575 -14.97 -11.23 96.32
C GLU A 575 -14.18 -11.43 97.62
N ARG A 576 -13.01 -10.79 97.75
CA ARG A 576 -12.22 -10.78 99.00
C ARG A 576 -12.86 -9.87 100.04
N GLU A 577 -13.19 -8.63 99.69
CA GLU A 577 -13.80 -7.66 100.61
C GLU A 577 -15.19 -8.13 101.11
N ALA A 578 -15.99 -8.78 100.25
CA ALA A 578 -17.27 -9.36 100.64
C ALA A 578 -17.11 -10.52 101.63
N ARG A 579 -16.08 -11.36 101.48
CA ARG A 579 -15.75 -12.42 102.45
C ARG A 579 -15.35 -11.83 103.79
N GLU A 580 -14.47 -10.83 103.80
CA GLU A 580 -14.04 -10.14 105.01
C GLU A 580 -15.22 -9.49 105.75
N LYS A 581 -16.14 -8.84 105.03
CA LYS A 581 -17.36 -8.28 105.63
C LYS A 581 -18.30 -9.32 106.17
N LEU A 582 -18.52 -10.41 105.44
CA LEU A 582 -19.35 -11.52 105.91
C LEU A 582 -18.79 -12.14 107.19
N ASP A 583 -17.47 -12.30 107.26
CA ASP A 583 -16.78 -12.80 108.45
C ASP A 583 -16.84 -11.79 109.62
N ALA A 584 -16.75 -10.49 109.34
CA ALA A 584 -16.92 -9.43 110.34
C ALA A 584 -18.36 -9.33 110.87
N GLU A 585 -19.37 -9.43 110.02
CA GLU A 585 -20.78 -9.47 110.43
C GLU A 585 -21.09 -10.71 111.25
N LYS A 586 -20.56 -11.89 110.87
CA LYS A 586 -20.65 -13.11 111.69
C LYS A 586 -20.00 -12.91 113.05
N ALA A 587 -18.78 -12.37 113.09
CA ALA A 587 -18.07 -12.11 114.35
C ALA A 587 -18.84 -11.11 115.25
N ALA A 588 -19.40 -10.04 114.68
CA ALA A 588 -20.20 -9.06 115.41
C ALA A 588 -21.52 -9.65 115.91
N ALA A 589 -22.18 -10.50 115.12
CA ALA A 589 -23.38 -11.22 115.52
C ALA A 589 -23.09 -12.22 116.65
N GLU A 590 -21.98 -12.96 116.58
CA GLU A 590 -21.50 -13.85 117.63
C GLU A 590 -21.14 -13.07 118.91
N GLU A 591 -20.46 -11.92 118.78
CA GLU A 591 -20.12 -11.05 119.91
C GLU A 591 -21.38 -10.47 120.57
N LYS A 592 -22.36 -10.02 119.77
CA LYS A 592 -23.64 -9.52 120.28
C LYS A 592 -24.42 -10.63 120.99
N ALA A 593 -24.51 -11.81 120.39
CA ALA A 593 -25.14 -12.98 121.01
C ALA A 593 -24.43 -13.37 122.32
N ARG A 594 -23.10 -13.28 122.38
CA ARG A 594 -22.31 -13.53 123.59
C ARG A 594 -22.54 -12.45 124.67
N LYS A 595 -22.56 -11.18 124.30
CA LYS A 595 -22.84 -10.06 125.24
C LYS A 595 -24.27 -10.13 125.79
N GLU A 596 -25.26 -10.44 124.96
CA GLU A 596 -26.64 -10.68 125.39
C GLU A 596 -26.72 -11.88 126.34
N ALA A 597 -26.02 -12.98 126.04
CA ALA A 597 -25.94 -14.14 126.93
C ALA A 597 -25.27 -13.80 128.28
N GLU A 598 -24.20 -13.01 128.30
CA GLU A 598 -23.53 -12.55 129.52
C GLU A 598 -24.37 -11.55 130.32
N ALA A 599 -25.05 -10.61 129.66
CA ALA A 599 -25.97 -9.67 130.29
C ALA A 599 -27.14 -10.42 130.96
N ARG A 600 -27.74 -11.37 130.26
CA ARG A 600 -28.81 -12.23 130.79
C ARG A 600 -28.32 -13.09 131.96
N LYS A 601 -27.07 -13.57 131.91
CA LYS A 601 -26.42 -14.28 133.02
C LYS A 601 -26.19 -13.38 134.24
N LYS A 602 -25.85 -12.10 134.02
CA LYS A 602 -25.65 -11.10 135.09
C LYS A 602 -27.00 -10.71 135.73
N GLU A 603 -28.02 -10.48 134.91
CA GLU A 603 -29.38 -10.16 135.37
C GLU A 603 -29.97 -11.31 136.21
N LEU A 604 -29.78 -12.56 135.78
CA LEU A 604 -30.14 -13.75 136.57
C LEU A 604 -29.35 -13.84 137.90
N LYS A 605 -28.09 -13.39 137.91
CA LYS A 605 -27.25 -13.34 139.12
C LYS A 605 -27.71 -12.25 140.09
N ASP A 606 -28.06 -11.08 139.60
CA ASP A 606 -28.54 -9.96 140.41
C ASP A 606 -29.95 -10.26 140.97
N GLN A 607 -30.84 -10.90 140.18
CA GLN A 607 -32.11 -11.43 140.68
C GLN A 607 -31.93 -12.49 141.78
N ALA A 608 -30.90 -13.35 141.69
CA ALA A 608 -30.58 -14.31 142.75
C ALA A 608 -30.03 -13.61 144.01
N LYS A 609 -29.30 -12.51 143.85
CA LYS A 609 -28.70 -11.72 144.95
C LYS A 609 -29.74 -10.88 145.69
N ASP A 610 -30.70 -10.30 144.99
CA ASP A 610 -31.84 -9.58 145.60
C ASP A 610 -32.80 -10.52 146.33
N LYS A 611 -33.02 -11.74 145.82
CA LYS A 611 -33.74 -12.78 146.59
C LYS A 611 -33.02 -13.16 147.88
N LEU A 612 -31.69 -13.15 147.91
CA LEU A 612 -30.87 -13.43 149.09
C LEU A 612 -30.84 -12.27 150.11
N LYS A 613 -30.96 -11.02 149.66
CA LYS A 613 -31.06 -9.84 150.54
C LYS A 613 -32.42 -9.66 151.22
N ASN A 614 -33.47 -10.30 150.71
CA ASN A 614 -34.79 -10.33 151.36
C ASN A 614 -34.93 -11.49 152.38
N LEU A 615 -33.86 -12.26 152.62
CA LEU A 615 -33.82 -13.42 153.52
C LEU A 615 -32.97 -13.19 154.79
N PHE A 616 -32.41 -11.99 154.96
CA PHE A 616 -31.71 -11.50 156.15
C PHE A 616 -32.10 -10.04 156.38
#